data_AF-A0A091AI27-F1
#
_entry.id   AF-A0A091AI27-F1
#
_cell.length_a   1.000
_cell.length_b   1.000
_cell.length_c   1.000
_cell.angle_alpha   90.00
_cell.angle_beta   90.00
_cell.angle_gamma   90.00
#
_symmetry.space_group_name_H-M   'P 1'
#
loop_
_entity.id
_entity.type
_entity.pdbx_description
1 polymer ?
#
loop_
_entity_poly.entity_id
_entity_poly.type
_entity_poly.pdbx_seq_one_letter_code
_entity_poly.pdbx_strand_id
1 'polypeptide(L)'
;MCNLANGDLFVRTANEYYRASLENPDKKEDVAANPFSKIGLFEKSPNHPALAKQLVDEGLKFRSPGALALSLAYAPYVNYVLFLGTMRPYDIQAGLYLSRHLHTFQNDRFLLVAQEKEVFERILAIVQKEIF
;
A
#
# COMPACT_ATOMS: atom_id res chain seq x y z
N MET A 1 -1.55 -8.85 -9.90
CA MET A 1 -1.08 -7.51 -10.31
C MET A 1 0.25 -7.66 -11.03
N CYS A 2 0.48 -6.92 -12.10
CA CYS A 2 1.74 -6.96 -12.84
C CYS A 2 2.33 -5.55 -12.92
N ASN A 3 3.59 -5.40 -12.52
CA ASN A 3 4.36 -4.20 -12.77
C ASN A 3 5.15 -4.38 -14.07
N LEU A 4 4.61 -3.85 -15.17
CA LEU A 4 5.24 -3.96 -16.49
C LEU A 4 6.58 -3.21 -16.59
N ALA A 5 6.86 -2.28 -15.68
CA ALA A 5 8.10 -1.50 -15.72
C ALA A 5 9.32 -2.33 -15.29
N ASN A 6 9.13 -3.35 -14.44
CA ASN A 6 10.22 -4.20 -13.95
C ASN A 6 9.94 -5.71 -14.09
N GLY A 7 8.77 -6.08 -14.60
CA GLY A 7 8.36 -7.46 -14.79
C GLY A 7 7.82 -8.16 -13.55
N ASP A 8 7.70 -7.51 -12.38
CA ASP A 8 7.18 -8.16 -11.18
C ASP A 8 5.71 -8.59 -11.38
N LEU A 9 5.42 -9.82 -10.96
CA LEU A 9 4.10 -10.41 -10.94
C LEU A 9 3.72 -10.76 -9.50
N PHE A 10 2.62 -10.18 -9.01
CA PHE A 10 2.01 -10.55 -7.73
C PHE A 10 0.76 -11.39 -7.98
N VAL A 11 0.79 -12.62 -7.49
CA VAL A 11 -0.30 -13.59 -7.67
C VAL A 11 -0.78 -14.05 -6.32
N ARG A 12 -2.09 -13.97 -6.11
CA ARG A 12 -2.75 -14.55 -4.94
C ARG A 12 -3.97 -15.34 -5.36
N THR A 13 -4.12 -16.53 -4.80
CA THR A 13 -5.27 -17.39 -4.94
C THR A 13 -5.84 -17.69 -3.55
N ALA A 14 -6.80 -18.62 -3.46
CA ALA A 14 -7.26 -19.13 -2.18
C ALA A 14 -6.14 -19.82 -1.38
N ASN A 15 -5.21 -20.48 -2.09
CA ASN A 15 -4.24 -21.40 -1.50
C ASN A 15 -2.80 -20.87 -1.54
N GLU A 16 -2.50 -19.91 -2.42
CA GLU A 16 -1.13 -19.45 -2.65
C GLU A 16 -1.05 -17.92 -2.64
N TYR A 17 0.10 -17.41 -2.22
CA TYR A 17 0.47 -16.02 -2.38
C TYR A 17 1.97 -15.89 -2.67
N TYR A 18 2.32 -15.42 -3.86
CA TYR A 18 3.71 -15.36 -4.30
C TYR A 18 3.96 -14.20 -5.25
N ARG A 19 5.25 -13.86 -5.40
CA ARG A 19 5.81 -13.00 -6.42
C ARG A 19 6.53 -13.86 -7.47
N ALA A 20 6.46 -13.47 -8.72
CA ALA A 20 7.25 -14.04 -9.81
C ALA A 20 7.72 -12.90 -10.75
N SER A 21 8.42 -13.24 -11.83
CA SER A 21 8.80 -12.29 -12.88
C SER A 21 8.19 -12.69 -14.22
N LEU A 22 7.84 -11.73 -15.09
CA LEU A 22 7.46 -11.98 -16.47
C LEU A 22 8.53 -12.75 -17.25
N GLU A 23 9.81 -12.58 -16.91
CA GLU A 23 10.92 -13.29 -17.56
C GLU A 23 11.03 -14.75 -17.10
N ASN A 24 10.58 -15.04 -15.88
CA ASN A 24 10.66 -16.37 -15.28
C ASN A 24 9.41 -16.63 -14.41
N PRO A 25 8.24 -16.89 -15.05
CA PRO A 25 6.96 -16.97 -14.34
C PRO A 25 6.85 -18.22 -13.45
N ASP A 26 7.62 -19.26 -13.74
CA ASP A 26 7.62 -20.52 -12.97
C ASP A 26 8.39 -20.40 -11.65
N LYS A 27 9.29 -19.41 -11.55
CA LYS A 27 10.04 -19.14 -10.31
C LYS A 27 9.19 -18.33 -9.34
N LYS A 28 8.49 -19.03 -8.45
CA LYS A 28 7.70 -18.44 -7.35
C LYS A 28 8.61 -18.05 -6.18
N GLU A 29 8.43 -16.84 -5.67
CA GLU A 29 9.09 -16.29 -4.49
C GLU A 29 8.02 -15.90 -3.46
N ASP A 30 8.26 -16.21 -2.18
CA ASP A 30 7.31 -15.85 -1.13
C ASP A 30 7.19 -14.34 -0.99
N VAL A 31 5.96 -13.87 -0.78
CA VAL A 31 5.71 -12.48 -0.42
C VAL A 31 5.69 -12.36 1.10
N ALA A 32 6.81 -11.94 1.67
CA ALA A 32 6.96 -11.68 3.09
C ALA A 32 7.00 -10.18 3.38
N ALA A 33 6.46 -9.83 4.55
CA ALA A 33 6.61 -8.51 5.15
C ALA A 33 8.10 -8.14 5.27
N ASN A 34 8.48 -6.93 4.84
CA ASN A 34 9.82 -6.40 5.05
C ASN A 34 9.86 -5.60 6.38
N PRO A 35 10.39 -6.18 7.48
CA PRO A 35 10.37 -5.52 8.79
C PRO A 35 11.30 -4.31 8.87
N PHE A 36 12.19 -4.13 7.89
CA PHE A 36 13.13 -3.01 7.83
C PHE A 36 12.65 -1.87 6.94
N SER A 37 11.43 -1.96 6.41
CA SER A 37 10.89 -0.92 5.53
C SER A 37 10.66 0.40 6.29
N LYS A 38 11.26 1.48 5.78
CA LYS A 38 11.19 2.82 6.40
C LYS A 38 10.34 3.83 5.61
N ILE A 39 9.84 3.43 4.45
CA ILE A 39 9.14 4.33 3.51
C ILE A 39 7.72 3.80 3.31
N GLY A 40 6.73 4.69 3.37
CA GLY A 40 5.37 4.42 2.94
C GLY A 40 5.09 4.89 1.51
N LEU A 41 3.91 4.56 1.01
CA LEU A 41 3.38 5.06 -0.25
C LEU A 41 2.16 5.90 0.05
N PHE A 42 2.17 7.19 -0.31
CA PHE A 42 1.02 8.06 -0.18
C PHE A 42 0.56 8.48 -1.57
N GLU A 43 -0.47 7.81 -2.07
CA GLU A 43 -1.06 8.08 -3.37
C GLU A 43 -1.91 9.35 -3.35
N LYS A 44 -1.82 10.14 -4.43
CA LYS A 44 -2.43 11.49 -4.55
C LYS A 44 -1.95 12.48 -3.48
N SER A 45 -0.77 12.26 -2.89
CA SER A 45 -0.21 13.16 -1.86
C SER A 45 -0.12 14.65 -2.28
N PRO A 46 0.14 15.02 -3.57
CA PRO A 46 0.16 16.43 -3.96
C PRO A 46 -1.18 17.16 -3.76
N ASN A 47 -2.29 16.42 -3.71
CA ASN A 47 -3.62 17.00 -3.46
C ASN A 47 -3.89 17.24 -1.96
N HIS A 48 -3.00 16.78 -1.08
CA HIS A 48 -3.17 16.81 0.38
C HIS A 48 -1.89 17.35 1.04
N PRO A 49 -1.45 18.59 0.72
CA PRO A 49 -0.16 19.10 1.17
C PRO A 49 -0.03 19.26 2.70
N ALA A 50 -1.13 19.58 3.39
CA ALA A 50 -1.14 19.70 4.85
C ALA A 50 -0.88 18.34 5.53
N LEU A 51 -1.66 17.31 5.17
CA LEU A 51 -1.45 15.95 5.64
C LEU A 51 -0.07 15.41 5.25
N ALA A 52 0.37 15.65 4.01
CA ALA A 52 1.70 15.27 3.54
C ALA A 52 2.80 15.87 4.43
N LYS A 53 2.68 17.16 4.78
CA LYS A 53 3.61 17.81 5.70
C LYS A 53 3.55 17.18 7.09
N GLN A 54 2.36 16.96 7.65
CA GLN A 54 2.20 16.37 8.97
C GLN A 54 2.82 14.98 9.07
N LEU A 55 2.62 14.13 8.07
CA LEU A 55 3.25 12.81 8.02
C LEU A 55 4.78 12.93 8.05
N VAL A 56 5.35 13.84 7.26
CA VAL A 56 6.82 14.06 7.25
C VAL A 56 7.33 14.57 8.59
N ASP A 57 6.65 15.53 9.21
CA ASP A 57 7.01 16.09 10.52
C ASP A 57 6.98 15.00 11.62
N GLU A 58 6.06 14.03 11.52
CA GLU A 58 5.94 12.84 12.38
C GLU A 58 6.92 11.70 11.99
N GLY A 59 7.88 11.96 11.11
CA GLY A 59 8.89 11.01 10.66
C GLY A 59 8.39 9.91 9.71
N LEU A 60 7.14 10.00 9.22
CA LEU A 60 6.51 9.05 8.33
C LEU A 60 6.84 9.37 6.87
N LYS A 61 8.06 9.06 6.43
CA LYS A 61 8.52 9.27 5.06
C LYS A 61 7.67 8.49 4.04
N PHE A 62 7.37 9.11 2.89
CA PHE A 62 6.64 8.44 1.82
C PHE A 62 7.11 8.79 0.39
N ARG A 63 6.58 8.07 -0.59
CA ARG A 63 6.64 8.36 -2.04
C ARG A 63 5.23 8.30 -2.64
N SER A 64 5.03 8.91 -3.81
CA SER A 64 3.75 8.89 -4.53
C SER A 64 3.96 8.38 -5.97
N PRO A 65 3.95 7.06 -6.21
CA PRO A 65 4.15 6.48 -7.54
C PRO A 65 3.03 6.77 -8.54
N GLY A 66 1.81 7.06 -8.08
CA GLY A 66 0.67 7.37 -8.94
C GLY A 66 -0.13 6.14 -9.39
N ALA A 67 0.04 4.99 -8.73
CA ALA A 67 -0.57 3.73 -9.14
C ALA A 67 -1.04 2.90 -7.93
N LEU A 68 -2.26 3.18 -7.44
CA LEU A 68 -2.83 2.55 -6.23
C LEU A 68 -2.78 1.01 -6.24
N ALA A 69 -3.17 0.40 -7.35
CA ALA A 69 -3.17 -1.04 -7.57
C ALA A 69 -1.78 -1.67 -7.33
N LEU A 70 -0.72 -1.04 -7.85
CA LEU A 70 0.65 -1.48 -7.65
C LEU A 70 1.11 -1.17 -6.22
N SER A 71 0.79 0.00 -5.69
CA SER A 71 1.12 0.37 -4.32
C SER A 71 0.56 -0.63 -3.31
N LEU A 72 -0.67 -1.11 -3.51
CA LEU A 72 -1.26 -2.19 -2.69
C LEU A 72 -0.57 -3.54 -2.90
N ALA A 73 -0.16 -3.88 -4.12
CA ALA A 73 0.61 -5.10 -4.38
C ALA A 73 1.97 -5.09 -3.67
N TYR A 74 2.63 -3.92 -3.61
CA TYR A 74 3.88 -3.73 -2.89
C TYR A 74 3.72 -3.43 -1.39
N ALA A 75 2.49 -3.38 -0.86
CA ALA A 75 2.21 -3.10 0.56
C ALA A 75 3.05 -3.95 1.54
N PRO A 76 3.33 -5.25 1.28
CA PRO A 76 4.20 -6.05 2.14
C PRO A 76 5.67 -5.58 2.20
N TYR A 77 6.13 -4.76 1.26
CA TYR A 77 7.51 -4.29 1.19
C TYR A 77 7.68 -2.83 1.63
N VAL A 78 6.58 -2.12 1.91
CA VAL A 78 6.54 -0.71 2.32
C VAL A 78 5.91 -0.56 3.69
N ASN A 79 6.34 0.43 4.47
CA ASN A 79 5.87 0.60 5.85
C ASN A 79 4.34 0.80 5.93
N TYR A 80 3.79 1.55 4.99
CA TYR A 80 2.35 1.77 4.83
C TYR A 80 1.99 2.15 3.40
N VAL A 81 0.71 2.02 3.05
CA VAL A 81 0.08 2.56 1.84
C VAL A 81 -1.12 3.39 2.28
N LEU A 82 -1.13 4.67 1.91
CA LEU A 82 -2.20 5.61 2.18
C LEU A 82 -2.73 6.14 0.85
N PHE A 83 -4.04 6.20 0.72
CA PHE A 83 -4.72 6.79 -0.44
C PHE A 83 -5.89 7.63 0.04
N LEU A 84 -5.96 8.89 -0.39
CA LEU A 84 -7.07 9.79 -0.10
C LEU A 84 -7.78 10.22 -1.40
N GLY A 85 -9.09 10.05 -1.44
CA GLY A 85 -9.96 10.53 -2.51
C GLY A 85 -10.81 9.44 -3.16
N THR A 86 -11.38 9.76 -4.34
CA THR A 86 -12.29 8.84 -5.03
C THR A 86 -11.56 7.58 -5.50
N MET A 87 -12.12 6.46 -5.09
CA MET A 87 -11.60 5.10 -5.23
C MET A 87 -12.23 4.40 -6.44
N ARG A 88 -11.41 3.82 -7.33
CA ARG A 88 -11.89 2.98 -8.44
C ARG A 88 -12.11 1.56 -7.91
N PRO A 89 -13.33 1.01 -7.90
CA PRO A 89 -13.64 -0.24 -7.20
C PRO A 89 -12.73 -1.42 -7.59
N TYR A 90 -12.45 -1.57 -8.89
CA TYR A 90 -11.66 -2.69 -9.41
C TYR A 90 -10.20 -2.68 -8.95
N ASP A 91 -9.52 -1.52 -9.01
CA ASP A 91 -8.12 -1.40 -8.61
C ASP A 91 -7.92 -1.77 -7.14
N ILE A 92 -8.90 -1.40 -6.32
CA ILE A 92 -8.85 -1.57 -4.87
C ILE A 92 -9.18 -2.99 -4.47
N GLN A 93 -10.22 -3.61 -5.06
CA GLN A 93 -10.56 -4.99 -4.74
C GLN A 93 -9.40 -5.93 -5.03
N ALA A 94 -8.73 -5.78 -6.17
CA ALA A 94 -7.58 -6.59 -6.52
C ALA A 94 -6.37 -6.32 -5.61
N GLY A 95 -6.07 -5.05 -5.33
CA GLY A 95 -4.99 -4.67 -4.41
C GLY A 95 -5.22 -5.17 -2.98
N LEU A 96 -6.42 -5.00 -2.45
CA LEU A 96 -6.82 -5.47 -1.12
C LEU A 96 -6.83 -6.98 -1.01
N TYR A 97 -7.22 -7.68 -2.07
CA TYR A 97 -7.11 -9.13 -2.09
C TYR A 97 -5.65 -9.57 -1.91
N LEU A 98 -4.70 -8.92 -2.59
CA LEU A 98 -3.27 -9.16 -2.39
C LEU A 98 -2.81 -8.80 -0.97
N SER A 99 -3.26 -7.68 -0.43
CA SER A 99 -2.83 -7.18 0.88
C SER A 99 -3.68 -7.62 2.08
N ARG A 100 -4.61 -8.58 1.94
CA ARG A 100 -5.60 -8.97 2.97
C ARG A 100 -5.03 -9.46 4.31
N HIS A 101 -3.72 -9.73 4.36
CA HIS A 101 -3.01 -10.21 5.54
C HIS A 101 -2.42 -9.04 6.37
N LEU A 102 -2.52 -7.81 5.87
CA LEU A 102 -2.02 -6.59 6.50
C LEU A 102 -3.14 -5.84 7.22
N HIS A 103 -2.77 -4.97 8.17
CA HIS A 103 -3.73 -4.08 8.81
C HIS A 103 -4.33 -3.13 7.79
N THR A 104 -5.66 -3.11 7.69
CA THR A 104 -6.37 -2.37 6.65
C THR A 104 -7.53 -1.58 7.25
N PHE A 105 -7.65 -0.32 6.85
CA PHE A 105 -8.83 0.52 7.07
C PHE A 105 -9.28 1.10 5.73
N GLN A 106 -10.58 1.04 5.44
CA GLN A 106 -11.15 1.63 4.25
C GLN A 106 -12.51 2.26 4.56
N ASN A 107 -12.74 3.46 4.03
CA ASN A 107 -14.05 4.08 3.91
C ASN A 107 -14.13 4.87 2.59
N ASP A 108 -15.22 5.58 2.33
CA ASP A 108 -15.41 6.32 1.06
C ASP A 108 -14.41 7.47 0.83
N ARG A 109 -13.65 7.88 1.85
CA ARG A 109 -12.71 9.00 1.82
C ARG A 109 -11.26 8.56 1.67
N PHE A 110 -10.88 7.46 2.31
CA PHE A 110 -9.49 7.00 2.29
C PHE A 110 -9.34 5.49 2.52
N LEU A 111 -8.17 5.01 2.12
CA LEU A 111 -7.67 3.66 2.34
C LEU A 111 -6.31 3.75 3.02
N LEU A 112 -6.13 2.96 4.08
CA LEU A 112 -4.86 2.77 4.77
C LEU A 112 -4.57 1.28 4.86
N VAL A 113 -3.36 0.88 4.45
CA VAL A 113 -2.80 -0.45 4.65
C VAL A 113 -1.44 -0.31 5.32
N ALA A 114 -1.14 -1.10 6.35
CA ALA A 114 0.19 -1.09 6.97
C ALA A 114 0.57 -2.46 7.52
N GLN A 115 1.88 -2.70 7.60
CA GLN A 115 2.42 -3.97 8.13
C GLN A 115 2.33 -4.02 9.65
N GLU A 116 2.81 -2.95 10.30
CA GLU A 116 2.89 -2.88 11.76
C GLU A 116 1.67 -2.19 12.36
N LYS A 117 1.10 -2.80 13.41
CA LYS A 117 -0.09 -2.28 14.09
C LYS A 117 0.12 -0.88 14.66
N GLU A 118 1.28 -0.61 15.25
CA GLU A 118 1.59 0.70 15.84
C GLU A 118 1.64 1.80 14.76
N VAL A 119 2.28 1.51 13.62
CA VAL A 119 2.32 2.44 12.47
C VAL A 119 0.92 2.67 11.92
N PHE A 120 0.13 1.61 11.79
CA PHE A 120 -1.26 1.67 11.35
C PHE A 120 -2.10 2.60 12.24
N GLU A 121 -2.09 2.37 13.55
CA GLU A 121 -2.88 3.16 14.51
C GLU A 121 -2.43 4.62 14.54
N ARG A 122 -1.11 4.87 14.48
CA ARG A 122 -0.57 6.24 14.44
C ARG A 122 -1.03 7.01 13.20
N ILE A 123 -0.92 6.40 12.01
CA ILE A 123 -1.36 7.04 10.77
C ILE A 123 -2.88 7.24 10.77
N LEU A 124 -3.64 6.23 11.23
CA LEU A 124 -5.09 6.31 11.29
C LEU A 124 -5.54 7.50 12.16
N ALA A 125 -4.92 7.71 13.32
CA ALA A 125 -5.20 8.82 14.20
C ALA A 125 -4.85 10.19 13.57
N ILE A 126 -3.75 10.28 12.82
CA ILE A 126 -3.37 11.49 12.07
C ILE A 126 -4.42 11.81 11.01
N VAL A 127 -4.75 10.83 10.17
CA VAL A 127 -5.65 11.02 9.01
C VAL A 127 -7.07 11.31 9.47
N GLN A 128 -7.55 10.68 10.54
CA GLN A 128 -8.89 10.94 11.07
C GLN A 128 -9.05 12.37 11.59
N LYS A 129 -8.04 12.94 12.26
CA LYS A 129 -8.07 14.34 12.74
C LYS A 129 -8.07 15.37 11.63
N GLU A 130 -7.51 15.03 10.48
CA GLU A 130 -7.47 15.94 9.31
C GLU A 130 -8.78 15.87 8.51
N ILE A 131 -9.44 14.70 8.49
CA ILE A 131 -10.64 14.46 7.67
C ILE A 131 -11.95 14.73 8.44
N PHE A 132 -11.94 14.67 9.78
CA PHE A 132 -13.11 14.83 10.66
C PHE A 132 -12.83 15.84 11.78
#